data_AF-A0A662R6L4-F1
#
_entry.id   AF-A0A662R6L4-F1
#
_cell.length_a   1.000
_cell.length_b   1.000
_cell.length_c   1.000
_cell.angle_alpha   90.00
_cell.angle_beta   90.00
_cell.angle_gamma   90.00
#
_symmetry.space_group_name_H-M   'P 1'
#
loop_
_entity.id
_entity.type
_entity.pdbx_description
1 polymer ?
#
loop_
_entity_poly.entity_id
_entity_poly.type
_entity_poly.pdbx_seq_one_letter_code
_entity_poly.pdbx_strand_id
1 'polypeptide(L)'
;MLKEDKIVQLAIERVDRCIGDLEPENSHWVSSQEIDVDKSEDRCFSCIKKKVKELGKKVIVADGHLIQEADTCVHCQDCEKLLAYSLTESGVELELDHFLSEYLEIDMYDTEEAYHLGAVLSCYDDYEKHRERILELAKKILKPNFWYKIKNPDKFQYCNICGKKHHIWCCETYGDISHLKEESNLTEEECVFVNELYLCSWHKGYFKRKIKGFDIRD
;
A
#
# COMPACT_ATOMS: atom_id res chain seq x y z
N MET A 1 8.42 12.20 -20.43
CA MET A 1 8.13 10.77 -20.16
C MET A 1 9.06 10.31 -19.04
N LEU A 2 8.48 9.85 -17.93
CA LEU A 2 9.25 9.31 -16.81
C LEU A 2 9.92 7.98 -17.20
N LYS A 3 11.11 7.73 -16.64
CA LYS A 3 11.76 6.41 -16.73
C LYS A 3 10.92 5.38 -15.98
N GLU A 4 10.92 4.14 -16.45
CA GLU A 4 10.12 3.04 -15.88
C GLU A 4 10.38 2.85 -14.37
N ASP A 5 11.65 2.79 -13.96
CA ASP A 5 12.04 2.67 -12.56
C ASP A 5 11.48 3.81 -11.70
N LYS A 6 11.37 5.02 -12.27
CA LYS A 6 10.80 6.16 -11.56
C LYS A 6 9.29 5.99 -11.36
N ILE A 7 8.58 5.42 -12.33
CA ILE A 7 7.14 5.14 -12.22
C ILE A 7 6.89 4.13 -11.10
N VAL A 8 7.64 3.03 -11.07
CA VAL A 8 7.50 1.99 -10.04
C VAL A 8 7.84 2.55 -8.67
N GLN A 9 8.95 3.29 -8.54
CA GLN A 9 9.33 3.92 -7.28
C GLN A 9 8.23 4.85 -6.73
N LEU A 10 7.57 5.62 -7.60
CA LEU A 10 6.47 6.51 -7.20
C LEU A 10 5.21 5.73 -6.77
N ALA A 11 4.94 4.59 -7.41
CA ALA A 11 3.85 3.71 -7.00
C ALA A 11 4.13 3.07 -5.63
N ILE A 12 5.36 2.60 -5.38
CA ILE A 12 5.82 2.10 -4.08
C ILE A 12 5.62 3.18 -3.02
N GLU A 13 6.14 4.40 -3.25
CA GLU A 13 5.98 5.51 -2.29
C GLU A 13 4.51 5.83 -2.00
N ARG A 14 3.61 5.67 -2.98
CA ARG A 14 2.16 5.88 -2.79
C ARG A 14 1.55 4.76 -1.96
N VAL A 15 1.90 3.51 -2.26
CA VAL A 15 1.47 2.34 -1.51
C VAL A 15 1.94 2.40 -0.05
N ASP A 16 3.21 2.73 0.20
CA ASP A 16 3.78 2.84 1.55
C ASP A 16 3.01 3.84 2.42
N ARG A 17 2.55 4.96 1.83
CA ARG A 17 1.72 5.93 2.55
C ARG A 17 0.34 5.39 2.92
N CYS A 18 -0.19 4.46 2.14
CA CYS A 18 -1.48 3.81 2.38
C CYS A 18 -1.39 2.65 3.37
N ILE A 19 -0.26 1.94 3.42
CA ILE A 19 0.00 0.89 4.42
C ILE A 19 -0.06 1.48 5.84
N GLY A 20 0.45 2.70 6.03
CA GLY A 20 0.35 3.43 7.30
C GLY A 20 1.18 2.78 8.40
N ASP A 21 0.55 2.46 9.54
CA ASP A 21 1.21 1.83 10.70
C ASP A 21 1.07 0.28 10.69
N LEU A 22 0.62 -0.29 9.56
CA LEU A 22 0.50 -1.75 9.43
C LEU A 22 1.91 -2.36 9.37
N GLU A 23 2.25 -3.10 10.42
CA GLU A 23 3.49 -3.86 10.53
C GLU A 23 3.14 -5.35 10.73
N PRO A 24 2.97 -6.13 9.64
CA PRO A 24 2.71 -7.55 9.74
C PRO A 24 3.89 -8.24 10.44
N GLU A 25 3.58 -9.12 11.39
CA GLU A 25 4.61 -9.93 12.04
C GLU A 25 4.90 -11.16 11.19
N ASN A 26 6.12 -11.70 11.32
CA ASN A 26 6.49 -12.91 10.61
C ASN A 26 5.63 -14.11 11.03
N SER A 27 5.45 -15.06 10.12
CA SER A 27 4.75 -16.30 10.40
C SER A 27 5.54 -17.20 11.35
N HIS A 28 4.81 -17.92 12.20
CA HIS A 28 5.34 -18.93 13.09
C HIS A 28 4.65 -20.26 12.85
N TRP A 29 5.43 -21.35 12.86
CA TRP A 29 4.90 -22.69 12.75
C TRP A 29 5.37 -23.59 13.88
N VAL A 30 4.57 -24.63 14.13
CA VAL A 30 4.85 -25.64 15.14
C VAL A 30 4.92 -27.00 14.48
N SER A 31 5.97 -27.76 14.80
CA SER A 31 6.09 -29.16 14.43
C SER A 31 6.21 -30.03 15.67
N SER A 32 5.69 -31.25 15.58
CA SER A 32 5.77 -32.26 16.61
C SER A 32 5.87 -33.64 15.98
N GLN A 33 6.04 -34.70 16.78
CA GLN A 33 5.95 -36.07 16.25
C GLN A 33 4.60 -36.37 15.57
N GLU A 34 3.56 -35.61 15.91
CA GLU A 34 2.20 -35.76 15.37
C GLU A 34 1.87 -34.71 14.30
N ILE A 35 2.71 -33.68 14.13
CA ILE A 35 2.50 -32.57 13.20
C ILE A 35 3.69 -32.48 12.28
N ASP A 36 3.47 -32.96 11.06
CA ASP A 36 4.39 -32.80 9.95
C ASP A 36 4.68 -31.32 9.68
N VAL A 37 5.94 -30.98 9.46
CA VAL A 37 6.37 -29.59 9.17
C VAL A 37 5.68 -29.11 7.89
N ASP A 38 5.54 -29.98 6.89
CA ASP A 38 4.91 -29.65 5.61
C ASP A 38 3.40 -29.43 5.71
N LYS A 39 2.81 -29.75 6.87
CA LYS A 39 1.39 -29.52 7.19
C LYS A 39 1.22 -28.48 8.29
N SER A 40 2.29 -27.81 8.67
CA SER A 40 2.22 -26.78 9.68
C SER A 40 1.56 -25.54 9.09
N GLU A 41 0.65 -24.95 9.87
CA GLU A 41 -0.15 -23.80 9.45
C GLU A 41 0.54 -22.50 9.91
N ASP A 42 0.36 -21.44 9.14
CA ASP A 42 0.89 -20.12 9.49
C ASP A 42 0.14 -19.49 10.65
N ARG A 43 0.89 -19.08 11.68
CA ARG A 43 0.32 -18.48 12.88
C ARG A 43 1.07 -17.22 13.29
N CYS A 44 0.31 -16.27 13.81
CA CYS A 44 0.86 -15.14 14.55
C CYS A 44 1.47 -15.64 15.88
N PHE A 45 2.37 -14.87 16.48
CA PHE A 45 3.08 -15.19 17.70
C PHE A 45 2.13 -15.46 18.89
N SER A 46 1.02 -14.72 18.95
CA SER A 46 0.04 -14.91 20.01
C SER A 46 -0.72 -16.24 19.89
N CYS A 47 -1.04 -16.65 18.66
CA CYS A 47 -1.76 -17.88 18.36
C CYS A 47 -0.85 -19.10 18.48
N ILE A 48 0.39 -19.02 17.99
CA ILE A 48 1.35 -20.12 18.13
C ILE A 48 1.65 -20.43 19.60
N LYS A 49 1.73 -19.41 20.48
CA LYS A 49 1.90 -19.60 21.93
C LYS A 49 0.73 -20.36 22.57
N LYS A 50 -0.51 -20.07 22.15
CA LYS A 50 -1.69 -20.82 22.61
C LYS A 50 -1.61 -22.27 22.15
N LYS A 51 -1.29 -22.48 20.87
CA LYS A 51 -1.16 -23.81 20.27
C LYS A 51 -0.09 -24.66 20.96
N VAL A 52 1.08 -24.08 21.23
CA VAL A 52 2.17 -24.75 21.97
C VAL A 52 1.71 -25.17 23.36
N LYS A 53 0.97 -24.30 24.06
CA LYS A 53 0.42 -24.61 25.38
C LYS A 53 -0.62 -25.74 25.34
N GLU A 54 -1.46 -25.77 24.31
CA GLU A 54 -2.47 -26.82 24.10
C GLU A 54 -1.84 -28.19 23.79
N LEU A 55 -0.78 -28.22 22.98
CA LEU A 55 -0.09 -29.46 22.61
C LEU A 55 0.68 -30.09 23.79
N GLY A 56 1.01 -29.31 24.82
CA GLY A 56 1.43 -29.80 26.13
C GLY A 56 2.73 -30.64 26.17
N LYS A 57 3.54 -30.68 25.09
CA LYS A 57 4.76 -31.51 24.96
C LYS A 57 5.84 -30.84 24.09
N LYS A 58 7.00 -31.52 23.95
CA LYS A 58 8.16 -31.18 23.11
C LYS A 58 7.74 -30.89 21.67
N VAL A 59 7.45 -29.63 21.40
CA VAL A 59 7.22 -29.12 20.05
C VAL A 59 8.42 -28.31 19.62
N ILE A 60 8.74 -28.37 18.34
CA ILE A 60 9.70 -27.48 17.71
C ILE A 60 8.90 -26.30 17.21
N VAL A 61 9.24 -25.11 17.70
CA VAL A 61 8.70 -23.85 17.17
C VAL A 61 9.76 -23.28 16.26
N ALA A 62 9.44 -23.09 15.00
CA ALA A 62 10.25 -22.22 14.17
C ALA A 62 9.88 -20.79 14.53
N ASP A 63 10.86 -20.10 15.12
CA ASP A 63 10.74 -18.69 15.42
C ASP A 63 10.91 -17.94 14.10
N GLY A 64 9.86 -17.27 13.63
CA GLY A 64 9.72 -16.62 12.34
C GLY A 64 10.71 -15.49 12.11
N HIS A 65 12.00 -15.79 12.11
CA HIS A 65 13.05 -14.82 11.83
C HIS A 65 13.27 -14.66 10.32
N LEU A 66 12.69 -15.55 9.51
CA LEU A 66 12.75 -15.51 8.07
C LEU A 66 11.35 -15.23 7.53
N ILE A 67 11.26 -14.21 6.67
CA ILE A 67 10.08 -13.98 5.84
C ILE A 67 9.95 -15.19 4.93
N GLN A 68 8.75 -15.79 4.89
CA GLN A 68 8.47 -16.90 4.00
C GLN A 68 8.11 -16.37 2.61
N GLU A 69 8.61 -17.08 1.60
CA GLU A 69 8.08 -16.97 0.25
C GLU A 69 6.76 -17.75 0.15
N ALA A 70 5.74 -17.12 -0.42
CA ALA A 70 4.42 -17.71 -0.61
C ALA A 70 3.84 -17.36 -1.99
N ASP A 71 2.97 -18.24 -2.49
CA ASP A 71 2.23 -17.98 -3.73
C ASP A 71 1.01 -17.07 -3.51
N THR A 72 0.65 -16.80 -2.26
CA THR A 72 -0.55 -16.05 -1.86
C THR A 72 -0.29 -15.27 -0.58
N CYS A 73 -1.14 -14.28 -0.28
CA CYS A 73 -1.09 -13.55 0.98
C CYS A 73 -1.19 -14.48 2.21
N VAL A 74 -0.30 -14.26 3.19
CA VAL A 74 -0.18 -15.13 4.37
C VAL A 74 -0.95 -14.52 5.53
N HIS A 75 -1.95 -15.24 6.02
CA HIS A 75 -2.76 -14.84 7.17
C HIS A 75 -2.64 -15.88 8.28
N CYS A 76 -2.76 -15.43 9.53
CA CYS A 76 -2.80 -16.35 10.65
C CYS A 76 -4.06 -17.21 10.58
N GLN A 77 -3.88 -18.53 10.51
CA GLN A 77 -4.98 -19.49 10.37
C GLN A 77 -5.99 -19.48 11.53
N ASP A 78 -5.65 -18.92 12.71
CA ASP A 78 -6.57 -18.87 13.86
C ASP A 78 -7.29 -17.52 14.03
N CYS A 79 -6.68 -16.41 13.59
CA CYS A 79 -7.20 -15.07 13.85
C CYS A 79 -7.27 -14.17 12.63
N GLU A 80 -6.92 -14.70 11.46
CA GLU A 80 -6.96 -14.03 10.16
C GLU A 80 -6.10 -12.76 10.08
N LYS A 81 -5.25 -12.49 11.08
CA LYS A 81 -4.30 -11.37 11.04
C LYS A 81 -3.30 -11.57 9.89
N LEU A 82 -3.09 -10.54 9.07
CA LEU A 82 -2.03 -10.51 8.07
C LEU A 82 -0.64 -10.73 8.69
N LEU A 83 0.15 -11.59 8.04
CA LEU A 83 1.53 -11.90 8.41
C LEU A 83 2.48 -11.40 7.32
N ALA A 84 3.74 -11.18 7.67
CA ALA A 84 4.76 -10.76 6.71
C ALA A 84 5.11 -11.93 5.78
N TYR A 85 5.16 -11.64 4.48
CA TYR A 85 5.51 -12.60 3.42
C TYR A 85 6.23 -11.88 2.29
N SER A 86 7.00 -12.66 1.52
CA SER A 86 7.47 -12.30 0.18
C SER A 86 6.73 -13.19 -0.82
N LEU A 87 6.55 -12.71 -2.05
CA LEU A 87 5.93 -13.51 -3.09
C LEU A 87 6.99 -14.35 -3.81
N THR A 88 6.64 -15.59 -4.13
CA THR A 88 7.37 -16.34 -5.16
C THR A 88 7.13 -15.72 -6.53
N GLU A 89 7.89 -16.12 -7.55
CA GLU A 89 7.61 -15.72 -8.94
C GLU A 89 6.18 -16.11 -9.37
N SER A 90 5.72 -17.30 -9.00
CA SER A 90 4.35 -17.76 -9.28
C SER A 90 3.30 -16.97 -8.50
N GLY A 91 3.58 -16.59 -7.25
CA GLY A 91 2.72 -15.72 -6.46
C GLY A 91 2.58 -14.32 -7.06
N VAL A 92 3.67 -13.74 -7.56
CA VAL A 92 3.63 -12.47 -8.30
C VAL A 92 2.76 -12.59 -9.54
N GLU A 93 2.84 -13.71 -10.29
CA GLU A 93 1.97 -13.94 -11.45
C GLU A 93 0.49 -13.96 -11.08
N LEU A 94 0.11 -14.65 -10.00
CA LEU A 94 -1.27 -14.73 -9.52
C LEU A 94 -1.80 -13.37 -9.03
N GLU A 95 -1.00 -12.64 -8.26
CA GLU A 95 -1.39 -11.31 -7.77
C GLU A 95 -1.47 -10.29 -8.91
N LEU A 96 -0.59 -10.36 -9.92
CA LEU A 96 -0.71 -9.53 -11.11
C LEU A 96 -1.98 -9.85 -11.91
N ASP A 97 -2.37 -11.13 -12.04
CA ASP A 97 -3.64 -11.51 -12.66
C ASP A 97 -4.83 -10.93 -11.89
N HIS A 98 -4.76 -10.96 -10.55
CA HIS A 98 -5.76 -10.37 -9.67
C HIS A 98 -5.86 -8.86 -9.84
N PHE A 99 -4.76 -8.13 -9.64
CA PHE A 99 -4.77 -6.67 -9.63
C PHE A 99 -4.91 -6.02 -11.01
N LEU A 100 -4.46 -6.68 -12.08
CA LEU A 100 -4.64 -6.18 -13.44
C LEU A 100 -6.00 -6.56 -14.05
N SER A 101 -6.77 -7.43 -13.39
CA SER A 101 -8.14 -7.73 -13.81
C SER A 101 -8.97 -6.47 -14.02
N GLU A 102 -9.71 -6.42 -15.14
CA GLU A 102 -10.60 -5.31 -15.49
C GLU A 102 -11.77 -5.17 -14.51
N TYR A 103 -12.08 -6.22 -13.76
CA TYR A 103 -13.20 -6.28 -12.82
C TYR A 103 -12.83 -5.83 -11.41
N LEU A 104 -11.53 -5.65 -11.12
CA LEU A 104 -11.06 -5.24 -9.81
C LEU A 104 -10.71 -3.75 -9.80
N GLU A 105 -11.45 -3.01 -8.98
CA GLU A 105 -11.06 -1.66 -8.55
C GLU A 105 -10.14 -1.80 -7.34
N ILE A 106 -8.95 -1.19 -7.43
CA ILE A 106 -7.97 -1.20 -6.35
C ILE A 106 -8.43 -0.24 -5.24
N ASP A 107 -8.66 -0.73 -4.03
CA ASP A 107 -8.98 0.11 -2.87
C ASP A 107 -7.71 0.48 -2.09
N MET A 108 -7.08 1.58 -2.51
CA MET A 108 -5.90 2.13 -1.83
C MET A 108 -6.16 2.59 -0.39
N TYR A 109 -7.40 2.56 0.12
CA TYR A 109 -7.71 2.86 1.52
C TYR A 109 -7.76 1.60 2.40
N ASP A 110 -7.80 0.42 1.80
CA ASP A 110 -7.59 -0.82 2.52
C ASP A 110 -6.09 -1.00 2.75
N THR A 111 -5.69 -1.02 4.03
CA THR A 111 -4.29 -1.13 4.42
C THR A 111 -3.68 -2.49 4.05
N GLU A 112 -4.47 -3.57 4.07
CA GLU A 112 -4.00 -4.90 3.68
C GLU A 112 -3.85 -4.99 2.16
N GLU A 113 -4.81 -4.46 1.40
CA GLU A 113 -4.69 -4.38 -0.06
C GLU A 113 -3.47 -3.54 -0.47
N ALA A 114 -3.24 -2.40 0.18
CA ALA A 114 -2.03 -1.61 -0.03
C ALA A 114 -0.76 -2.43 0.27
N TYR A 115 -0.74 -3.20 1.35
CA TYR A 115 0.38 -4.08 1.67
C TYR A 115 0.62 -5.12 0.55
N HIS A 116 -0.44 -5.75 0.04
CA HIS A 116 -0.35 -6.73 -1.04
C HIS A 116 0.23 -6.12 -2.33
N LEU A 117 -0.22 -4.91 -2.71
CA LEU A 117 0.36 -4.17 -3.84
C LEU A 117 1.84 -3.87 -3.60
N GLY A 118 2.22 -3.52 -2.38
CA GLY A 118 3.60 -3.26 -1.99
C GLY A 118 4.48 -4.49 -2.19
N ALA A 119 3.99 -5.67 -1.77
CA ALA A 119 4.67 -6.94 -1.97
C ALA A 119 4.91 -7.22 -3.47
N VAL A 120 3.91 -7.02 -4.34
CA VAL A 120 4.05 -7.21 -5.80
C VAL A 120 5.05 -6.22 -6.41
N LEU A 121 4.95 -4.94 -6.05
CA LEU A 121 5.84 -3.89 -6.58
C LEU A 121 7.30 -4.11 -6.15
N SER A 122 7.53 -4.68 -4.96
CA SER A 122 8.87 -4.94 -4.44
C SER A 122 9.65 -5.95 -5.30
N CYS A 123 8.96 -6.81 -6.05
CA CYS A 123 9.58 -7.82 -6.92
C CYS A 123 9.99 -7.29 -8.30
N TYR A 124 9.93 -5.98 -8.55
CA TYR A 124 10.21 -5.36 -9.85
C TYR A 124 11.60 -5.68 -10.39
N ASP A 125 12.61 -5.67 -9.53
CA ASP A 125 14.01 -5.92 -9.90
C ASP A 125 14.37 -7.41 -9.84
N ASP A 126 13.57 -8.22 -9.13
CA ASP A 126 13.86 -9.64 -8.89
C ASP A 126 13.34 -10.56 -10.00
N TYR A 127 12.20 -10.21 -10.61
CA TYR A 127 11.53 -11.04 -11.62
C TYR A 127 11.38 -10.34 -12.97
N GLU A 128 12.44 -10.37 -13.78
CA GLU A 128 12.50 -9.75 -15.12
C GLU A 128 11.32 -10.16 -16.01
N LYS A 129 10.86 -11.41 -15.93
CA LYS A 129 9.69 -11.94 -16.68
C LYS A 129 8.41 -11.13 -16.41
N HIS A 130 8.27 -10.55 -15.23
CA HIS A 130 7.07 -9.83 -14.79
C HIS A 130 7.22 -8.29 -14.85
N ARG A 131 8.40 -7.78 -15.23
CA ARG A 131 8.75 -6.35 -15.19
C ARG A 131 7.73 -5.45 -15.91
N GLU A 132 7.29 -5.84 -17.10
CA GLU A 132 6.32 -5.06 -17.89
C GLU A 132 4.94 -5.00 -17.21
N ARG A 133 4.49 -6.12 -16.64
CA ARG A 133 3.19 -6.22 -15.94
C ARG A 133 3.21 -5.46 -14.62
N ILE A 134 4.31 -5.51 -13.87
CA ILE A 134 4.50 -4.71 -12.66
C ILE A 134 4.48 -3.20 -13.00
N LEU A 135 5.10 -2.81 -14.12
CA LEU A 135 5.04 -1.42 -14.60
C LEU A 135 3.60 -1.01 -14.99
N GLU A 136 2.83 -1.91 -15.59
CA GLU A 136 1.40 -1.68 -15.87
C GLU A 136 0.60 -1.47 -14.58
N LEU A 137 0.83 -2.32 -13.57
CA LEU A 137 0.19 -2.19 -12.26
C LEU A 137 0.57 -0.86 -11.60
N ALA A 138 1.85 -0.49 -11.60
CA ALA A 138 2.33 0.79 -11.08
C ALA A 138 1.62 1.99 -11.76
N LYS A 139 1.44 1.93 -13.09
CA LYS A 139 0.64 2.93 -13.82
C LYS A 139 -0.82 2.91 -13.39
N LYS A 140 -1.43 1.74 -13.19
CA LYS A 140 -2.83 1.60 -12.69
C LYS A 140 -2.99 2.23 -11.30
N ILE A 141 -2.06 1.99 -10.38
CA ILE A 141 -2.02 2.59 -9.04
C ILE A 141 -1.89 4.11 -9.13
N LEU A 142 -1.02 4.61 -10.01
CA LEU A 142 -0.75 6.05 -10.15
C LEU A 142 -1.83 6.79 -10.94
N LYS A 143 -2.72 6.10 -11.68
CA LYS A 143 -3.83 6.77 -12.36
C LYS A 143 -4.62 7.57 -11.33
N PRO A 144 -4.96 8.84 -11.63
CA PRO A 144 -5.87 9.60 -10.80
C PRO A 144 -7.20 8.85 -10.76
N ASN A 145 -7.53 8.22 -9.63
CA ASN A 145 -8.88 7.71 -9.40
C ASN A 145 -9.79 8.93 -9.23
N PHE A 146 -10.18 9.51 -10.36
CA PHE A 146 -10.97 10.74 -10.47
C PHE A 146 -12.42 10.55 -9.99
N TRP A 147 -12.79 9.35 -9.54
CA TRP A 147 -14.18 8.95 -9.33
C TRP A 147 -14.41 8.18 -8.03
N TYR A 148 -13.91 8.66 -6.88
CA TYR A 148 -14.70 8.42 -5.67
C TYR A 148 -15.86 9.43 -5.67
N LYS A 149 -16.98 9.01 -6.26
CA LYS A 149 -18.29 9.67 -6.12
C LYS A 149 -18.49 9.96 -4.63
N ILE A 150 -18.45 11.24 -4.27
CA ILE A 150 -18.66 11.75 -2.92
C ILE A 150 -20.06 11.32 -2.48
N LYS A 151 -20.16 10.18 -1.76
CA LYS A 151 -21.43 9.72 -1.17
C LYS A 151 -21.77 10.48 0.12
N ASN A 152 -20.88 11.35 0.62
CA ASN A 152 -21.14 12.20 1.79
C ASN A 152 -20.24 13.45 1.76
N PRO A 153 -20.76 14.64 1.41
CA PRO A 153 -20.00 15.90 1.41
C PRO A 153 -19.62 16.40 2.81
N ASP A 154 -20.14 15.79 3.88
CA ASP A 154 -19.91 16.21 5.27
C ASP A 154 -18.78 15.44 5.97
N LYS A 155 -18.11 14.51 5.29
CA LYS A 155 -17.03 13.71 5.87
C LYS A 155 -15.69 14.16 5.32
N PHE A 156 -14.76 14.50 6.21
CA PHE A 156 -13.36 14.70 5.84
C PHE A 156 -12.83 13.46 5.10
N GLN A 157 -12.04 13.67 4.05
CA GLN A 157 -11.40 12.62 3.27
C GLN A 157 -9.89 12.63 3.46
N TYR A 158 -9.24 11.49 3.29
CA TYR A 158 -7.79 11.43 3.24
C TYR A 158 -7.30 11.94 1.89
N CYS A 159 -6.31 12.83 1.89
CA CYS A 159 -5.73 13.34 0.64
C CYS A 159 -4.78 12.30 0.06
N ASN A 160 -5.02 11.89 -1.19
CA ASN A 160 -4.24 10.90 -1.95
C ASN A 160 -2.74 11.22 -2.07
N ILE A 161 -2.39 12.49 -1.84
CA ILE A 161 -1.02 12.97 -1.89
C ILE A 161 -0.33 12.78 -0.53
N CYS A 162 -0.97 13.25 0.55
CA CYS A 162 -0.31 13.43 1.84
C CYS A 162 -0.74 12.44 2.92
N GLY A 163 -1.76 11.61 2.66
CA GLY A 163 -2.28 10.62 3.61
C GLY A 163 -3.00 11.22 4.82
N LYS A 164 -3.33 12.52 4.83
CA LYS A 164 -4.00 13.19 5.96
C LYS A 164 -5.46 13.46 5.70
N LYS A 165 -6.26 13.56 6.77
CA LYS A 165 -7.67 13.94 6.73
C LYS A 165 -7.84 15.44 6.42
N HIS A 166 -8.48 15.78 5.30
CA HIS A 166 -8.78 17.13 4.84
C HIS A 166 -10.30 17.35 4.67
N HIS A 167 -10.75 18.59 4.83
CA HIS A 167 -12.06 19.01 4.29
C HIS A 167 -11.97 19.04 2.75
N ILE A 168 -13.00 18.53 2.10
CA ILE A 168 -13.14 18.24 0.65
C ILE A 168 -12.73 19.40 -0.28
N TRP A 169 -12.74 20.64 0.22
CA TRP A 169 -12.49 21.85 -0.58
C TRP A 169 -11.04 22.13 -0.96
N CYS A 170 -10.07 21.29 -0.59
CA CYS A 170 -8.66 21.63 -0.80
C CYS A 170 -8.12 21.30 -2.21
N CYS A 171 -8.86 20.55 -3.05
CA CYS A 171 -8.38 20.12 -4.36
C CYS A 171 -9.09 20.80 -5.56
N GLU A 172 -10.35 21.23 -5.41
CA GLU A 172 -11.12 21.78 -6.55
C GLU A 172 -10.67 23.18 -7.00
N THR A 173 -10.03 23.98 -6.14
CA THR A 173 -9.67 25.36 -6.49
C THR A 173 -8.35 25.51 -7.27
N TYR A 174 -7.60 24.43 -7.51
CA TYR A 174 -6.31 24.47 -8.21
C TYR A 174 -6.30 23.66 -9.52
N GLY A 175 -7.47 23.55 -10.16
CA GLY A 175 -7.62 22.95 -11.49
C GLY A 175 -7.05 23.79 -12.65
N ASP A 176 -6.46 24.96 -12.38
CA ASP A 176 -5.77 25.76 -13.39
C ASP A 176 -4.25 25.59 -13.30
N ILE A 177 -3.74 24.55 -13.95
CA ILE A 177 -2.29 24.22 -14.06
C ILE A 177 -1.56 25.05 -15.13
N SER A 178 -2.21 26.06 -15.73
CA SER A 178 -1.59 26.90 -16.78
C SER A 178 -0.31 27.58 -16.32
N HIS A 179 -0.25 28.04 -15.07
CA HIS A 179 0.92 28.70 -14.49
C HIS A 179 2.15 27.79 -14.32
N LEU A 180 1.95 26.49 -14.07
CA LEU A 180 3.07 25.52 -13.97
C LEU A 180 3.67 25.21 -15.35
N LYS A 181 2.86 25.23 -16.41
CA LYS A 181 3.33 25.00 -17.79
C LYS A 181 4.31 26.08 -18.25
N GLU A 182 4.10 27.34 -17.84
CA GLU A 182 4.93 28.47 -18.26
C GLU A 182 6.32 28.49 -17.63
N GLU A 183 6.48 27.96 -16.41
CA GLU A 183 7.73 28.08 -15.66
C GLU A 183 8.64 26.84 -15.71
N SER A 184 8.12 25.66 -16.12
CA SER A 184 8.81 24.38 -15.82
C SER A 184 9.14 23.46 -16.99
N ASN A 185 8.77 23.77 -18.25
CA ASN A 185 8.96 22.87 -19.42
C ASN A 185 8.42 21.43 -19.20
N LEU A 186 7.47 21.26 -18.28
CA LEU A 186 6.86 19.96 -17.98
C LEU A 186 5.70 19.67 -18.93
N THR A 187 5.53 18.41 -19.31
CA THR A 187 4.33 17.97 -20.03
C THR A 187 3.09 18.05 -19.13
N GLU A 188 1.90 17.97 -19.71
CA GLU A 188 0.64 18.03 -18.95
C GLU A 188 0.50 16.88 -17.93
N GLU A 189 0.99 15.69 -18.28
CA GLU A 189 1.09 14.54 -17.38
C GLU A 189 2.10 14.79 -16.24
N GLU A 190 3.21 15.44 -16.54
CA GLU A 190 4.22 15.82 -15.55
C GLU A 190 3.72 16.95 -14.63
N CYS A 191 2.85 17.85 -15.13
CA CYS A 191 2.21 18.90 -14.34
C CYS A 191 1.21 18.36 -13.32
N VAL A 192 0.37 17.37 -13.71
CA VAL A 192 -0.54 16.70 -12.75
C VAL A 192 0.25 16.06 -11.62
N PHE A 193 1.38 15.44 -11.95
CA PHE A 193 2.26 14.78 -11.00
C PHE A 193 3.04 15.75 -10.09
N VAL A 194 3.53 16.87 -10.64
CA VAL A 194 4.22 17.91 -9.85
C VAL A 194 3.24 18.69 -8.98
N ASN A 195 1.99 18.89 -9.41
CA ASN A 195 0.94 19.48 -8.58
C ASN A 195 0.63 18.59 -7.36
N GLU A 196 0.64 17.26 -7.54
CA GLU A 196 0.55 16.31 -6.43
C GLU A 196 1.69 16.50 -5.41
N LEU A 197 2.95 16.64 -5.83
CA LEU A 197 4.07 16.81 -4.88
C LEU A 197 4.20 18.24 -4.28
N TYR A 198 3.87 19.29 -5.03
CA TYR A 198 3.98 20.69 -4.59
C TYR A 198 2.88 21.10 -3.61
N LEU A 199 1.66 20.60 -3.76
CA LEU A 199 0.53 20.97 -2.88
C LEU A 199 0.76 20.50 -1.43
N CYS A 200 1.48 19.40 -1.22
CA CYS A 200 1.80 18.92 0.14
C CYS A 200 2.83 19.80 0.87
N SER A 201 3.78 20.38 0.14
CA SER A 201 4.86 21.21 0.71
C SER A 201 4.41 22.66 0.92
N TRP A 202 3.54 23.21 0.07
CA TRP A 202 2.98 24.56 0.24
C TRP A 202 2.09 24.69 1.49
N HIS A 203 1.35 23.64 1.84
CA HIS A 203 0.51 23.62 3.05
C HIS A 203 1.30 23.73 4.37
N LYS A 204 2.55 23.22 4.44
CA LYS A 204 3.39 23.36 5.64
C LYS A 204 3.80 24.82 5.91
N GLY A 205 3.89 25.65 4.87
CA GLY A 205 4.26 27.08 4.96
C GLY A 205 3.08 28.02 5.16
N TYR A 206 1.96 27.77 4.46
CA TYR A 206 0.81 28.69 4.47
C TYR A 206 -0.07 28.58 5.73
N PHE A 207 -0.25 27.37 6.29
CA PHE A 207 -1.04 27.20 7.51
C PHE A 207 -0.37 27.80 8.76
N LYS A 208 0.97 27.83 8.82
CA LYS A 208 1.69 28.53 9.90
C LYS A 208 1.52 30.05 9.84
N ARG A 209 1.19 30.63 8.68
CA ARG A 209 0.99 32.10 8.55
C ARG A 209 -0.45 32.54 8.79
N LYS A 210 -1.46 31.70 8.55
CA LYS A 210 -2.88 32.07 8.69
C LYS A 210 -3.50 31.89 10.09
N ILE A 211 -2.84 31.22 11.04
CA ILE A 211 -3.33 31.12 12.44
C ILE A 211 -3.13 32.43 13.23
N LYS A 212 -2.56 33.47 12.61
CA LYS A 212 -2.64 34.84 13.12
C LYS A 212 -3.68 35.63 12.32
N GLY A 213 -4.95 35.57 12.73
CA GLY A 213 -5.93 36.59 12.34
C GLY A 213 -7.24 36.14 11.69
N PHE A 214 -7.80 34.98 12.04
CA PHE A 214 -9.22 34.70 11.73
C PHE A 214 -10.01 34.53 13.02
N ASP A 215 -10.84 35.54 13.32
CA ASP A 215 -11.90 35.53 14.32
C ASP A 215 -13.11 34.83 13.69
N ILE A 216 -13.54 33.70 14.26
CA ILE A 216 -14.72 32.96 13.81
C ILE A 216 -15.91 33.60 14.53
N ARG A 217 -16.79 34.25 13.76
CA ARG A 217 -18.16 34.51 14.20
C ARG A 217 -19.09 33.69 13.33
N ASP A 218 -19.78 32.77 14.00
CA ASP A 218 -20.99 32.01 13.69
C ASP A 218 -21.36 31.74 12.22
#